data_AF-A0A2M7F2R6-F1
#
_entry.id   AF-A0A2M7F2R6-F1
#
_cell.length_a   1.000
_cell.length_b   1.000
_cell.length_c   1.000
_cell.angle_alpha   90.00
_cell.angle_beta   90.00
_cell.angle_gamma   90.00
#
_symmetry.space_group_name_H-M   'P 1'
#
loop_
_entity.id
_entity.type
_entity.pdbx_description
1 polymer ?
#
loop_
_entity_poly.entity_id
_entity_poly.type
_entity_poly.pdbx_seq_one_letter_code
_entity_poly.pdbx_strand_id
1 'polypeptide(L)'
;MEAPERPTPALPSLRYKAVEAEMRELFLEAGIDAELDPKASMRSNLVTIIAHAWNISGTIRWPRGWCRELMLVLDAAGCEVPSPRVLRWYRSRISEAPAAFQNTARAPVEILEAMDLALLGDDATSTLRPTGTRWSPAAPGSGMLVE
;
A
#
# COMPACT_ATOMS: atom_id res chain seq x y z
N MET A 1 3.12 57.05 3.48
CA MET A 1 3.85 56.11 2.61
C MET A 1 3.46 54.72 3.06
N GLU A 2 2.52 54.12 2.32
CA GLU A 2 1.98 52.80 2.62
C GLU A 2 2.96 51.75 2.09
N ALA A 3 3.43 50.85 2.95
CA ALA A 3 4.42 49.85 2.57
C ALA A 3 3.79 48.84 1.60
N PRO A 4 4.47 48.44 0.51
CA PRO A 4 3.93 47.48 -0.43
C PRO A 4 3.72 46.13 0.27
N GLU A 5 2.48 45.65 0.23
CA GLU A 5 2.09 44.37 0.81
C GLU A 5 2.87 43.24 0.12
N ARG A 6 3.58 42.42 0.90
CA ARG A 6 4.39 41.32 0.34
C ARG A 6 3.45 40.26 -0.23
N PRO A 7 3.67 39.77 -1.46
CA PRO A 7 2.85 38.70 -2.01
C PRO A 7 2.98 37.46 -1.14
N THR A 8 1.84 36.99 -0.61
CA THR A 8 1.79 35.78 0.20
C THR A 8 1.92 34.57 -0.73
N PRO A 9 2.92 33.69 -0.57
CA PRO A 9 3.04 32.51 -1.40
C PRO A 9 1.85 31.59 -1.16
N ALA A 10 1.24 31.09 -2.24
CA ALA A 10 0.15 30.12 -2.12
C ALA A 10 0.67 28.85 -1.42
N LEU A 11 0.07 28.51 -0.28
CA LEU A 11 0.39 27.27 0.41
C LEU A 11 0.02 26.08 -0.48
N PRO A 12 0.84 25.02 -0.55
CA PRO A 12 0.50 23.82 -1.29
C PRO A 12 -0.83 23.24 -0.76
N SER A 13 -1.76 22.95 -1.67
CA SER A 13 -3.03 22.31 -1.30
C SER A 13 -2.75 20.92 -0.73
N LEU A 14 -3.29 20.65 0.47
CA LEU A 14 -3.09 19.38 1.18
C LEU A 14 -3.87 18.25 0.50
N ARG A 15 -3.35 17.73 -0.62
CA ARG A 15 -3.89 16.53 -1.30
C ARG A 15 -3.91 15.28 -0.41
N TYR A 16 -3.21 15.32 0.72
CA TYR A 16 -3.12 14.22 1.69
C TYR A 16 -4.43 13.89 2.40
N LYS A 17 -5.33 14.87 2.60
CA LYS A 17 -6.58 14.66 3.36
C LYS A 17 -7.55 13.69 2.67
N ALA A 18 -7.67 13.76 1.35
CA ALA A 18 -8.53 12.86 0.58
C ALA A 18 -8.00 11.42 0.64
N VAL A 19 -6.69 11.25 0.45
CA VAL A 19 -6.03 9.95 0.53
C VAL A 19 -6.14 9.32 1.92
N GLU A 20 -6.05 10.13 2.98
CA GLU A 20 -6.26 9.64 4.36
C GLU A 20 -7.70 9.17 4.59
N ALA A 21 -8.69 9.87 4.02
CA ALA A 21 -10.10 9.46 4.11
C ALA A 21 -10.36 8.14 3.37
N GLU A 22 -9.83 7.99 2.16
CA GLU A 22 -9.93 6.73 1.39
C GLU A 22 -9.31 5.54 2.16
N MET A 23 -8.14 5.73 2.79
CA MET A 23 -7.52 4.69 3.60
C MET A 23 -8.33 4.37 4.84
N ARG A 24 -8.94 5.38 5.46
CA ARG A 24 -9.81 5.17 6.61
C ARG A 24 -11.02 4.32 6.23
N GLU A 25 -11.70 4.68 5.16
CA GLU A 25 -12.87 3.96 4.66
C GLU A 25 -12.51 2.51 4.35
N LEU A 26 -11.42 2.29 3.62
CA LEU A 26 -10.93 0.95 3.31
C LEU A 26 -10.69 0.08 4.55
N PHE A 27 -9.95 0.58 5.54
CA PHE A 27 -9.62 -0.23 6.72
C PHE A 27 -10.78 -0.39 7.69
N LEU A 28 -11.73 0.56 7.73
CA LEU A 28 -12.96 0.38 8.48
C LEU A 28 -13.81 -0.75 7.89
N GLU A 29 -14.01 -0.75 6.57
CA GLU A 29 -14.74 -1.81 5.87
C GLU A 29 -14.03 -3.15 6.03
N ALA A 30 -12.71 -3.19 5.78
CA ALA A 30 -11.92 -4.40 5.98
C ALA A 30 -11.95 -4.93 7.42
N GLY A 31 -12.02 -4.03 8.41
CA GLY A 31 -12.12 -4.39 9.82
C GLY A 31 -13.45 -5.04 10.18
N ILE A 32 -14.54 -4.61 9.53
CA ILE A 32 -15.88 -5.20 9.68
C ILE A 32 -15.87 -6.62 9.11
N ASP A 33 -15.42 -6.79 7.86
CA ASP A 33 -15.40 -8.09 7.19
C ASP A 33 -14.41 -9.09 7.83
N ALA A 34 -13.30 -8.58 8.38
CA ALA A 34 -12.29 -9.41 9.04
C ALA A 34 -12.73 -10.02 10.37
N GLU A 35 -13.83 -9.52 10.96
CA GLU A 35 -14.35 -9.94 12.27
C GLU A 35 -13.23 -10.04 13.33
N LEU A 36 -12.45 -8.97 13.53
CA LEU A 36 -11.26 -9.00 14.40
C LEU A 36 -11.53 -9.59 15.79
N ASP A 37 -10.62 -10.45 16.28
CA ASP A 37 -10.76 -11.12 17.57
C ASP A 37 -9.62 -10.70 18.52
N PRO A 38 -9.91 -9.98 19.61
CA PRO A 38 -8.92 -9.55 20.61
C PRO A 38 -8.16 -10.69 21.28
N LYS A 39 -8.74 -11.90 21.29
CA LYS A 39 -8.12 -13.09 21.89
C LYS A 39 -7.26 -13.87 20.89
N ALA A 40 -7.39 -13.57 19.60
CA ALA A 40 -6.56 -14.17 18.57
C ALA A 40 -5.16 -13.55 18.57
N SER A 41 -4.21 -14.27 17.97
CA SER A 41 -2.85 -13.76 17.83
C SER A 41 -2.81 -12.51 16.93
N MET A 42 -1.84 -11.63 17.17
CA MET A 42 -1.56 -10.50 16.27
C MET A 42 -1.38 -10.97 14.82
N ARG A 43 -0.69 -12.10 14.60
CA ARG A 43 -0.51 -12.67 13.25
C ARG A 43 -1.86 -12.95 12.59
N SER A 44 -2.78 -13.61 13.30
CA SER A 44 -4.12 -13.93 12.79
C SER A 44 -4.85 -12.66 12.36
N ASN A 45 -4.99 -11.68 13.27
CA ASN A 45 -5.69 -10.45 12.98
C ASN A 45 -5.06 -9.66 11.83
N LEU A 46 -3.72 -9.64 11.72
CA LEU A 46 -3.02 -8.96 10.63
C LEU A 46 -3.21 -9.64 9.29
N VAL A 47 -3.12 -10.96 9.22
CA VAL A 47 -3.35 -11.69 7.97
C VAL A 47 -4.78 -11.46 7.49
N THR A 48 -5.76 -11.57 8.40
CA THR A 48 -7.17 -11.41 8.07
C THR A 48 -7.45 -10.00 7.55
N ILE A 49 -7.13 -8.94 8.31
CA ILE A 49 -7.46 -7.56 7.87
C ILE A 49 -6.72 -7.15 6.59
N ILE A 50 -5.47 -7.59 6.38
CA ILE A 50 -4.72 -7.28 5.16
C ILE A 50 -5.35 -7.98 3.95
N ALA A 51 -5.78 -9.23 4.09
CA ALA A 51 -6.45 -9.96 3.03
C ALA A 51 -7.81 -9.32 2.67
N HIS A 52 -8.63 -8.98 3.66
CA HIS A 52 -9.91 -8.28 3.41
C HIS A 52 -9.72 -6.90 2.79
N ALA A 53 -8.72 -6.12 3.24
CA ALA A 53 -8.40 -4.84 2.60
C ALA A 53 -7.95 -5.01 1.14
N TRP A 54 -7.22 -6.08 0.82
CA TRP A 54 -6.89 -6.41 -0.57
C TRP A 54 -8.15 -6.79 -1.35
N ASN A 55 -9.05 -7.60 -0.77
CA ASN A 55 -10.29 -8.03 -1.43
C ASN A 55 -11.20 -6.85 -1.81
N ILE A 56 -11.27 -5.83 -0.96
CA ILE A 56 -12.06 -4.61 -1.20
C ILE A 56 -11.36 -3.72 -2.24
N SER A 57 -10.06 -3.47 -2.06
CA SER A 57 -9.35 -2.49 -2.90
C SER A 57 -8.78 -3.04 -4.21
N GLY A 58 -8.73 -4.36 -4.37
CA GLY A 58 -8.09 -5.05 -5.49
C GLY A 58 -6.57 -4.88 -5.55
N THR A 59 -5.94 -4.25 -4.56
CA THR A 59 -4.50 -4.01 -4.53
C THR A 59 -3.95 -4.05 -3.11
N ILE A 60 -2.67 -4.38 -2.98
CA ILE A 60 -1.94 -4.30 -1.70
C ILE A 60 -0.99 -3.09 -1.65
N ARG A 61 -0.95 -2.30 -2.72
CA ARG A 61 -0.08 -1.12 -2.88
C ARG A 61 -0.76 0.14 -2.36
N TRP A 62 -1.04 0.18 -1.06
CA TRP A 62 -1.74 1.32 -0.46
C TRP A 62 -0.83 2.55 -0.29
N PRO A 63 -1.40 3.77 -0.47
CA PRO A 63 -0.70 5.03 -0.31
C PRO A 63 -0.31 5.30 1.16
N ARG A 64 0.45 6.38 1.38
CA ARG A 64 0.87 6.79 2.72
C ARG A 64 -0.35 6.99 3.64
N GLY A 65 -0.21 6.59 4.91
CA GLY A 65 -1.27 6.72 5.92
C GLY A 65 -1.91 5.39 6.29
N TRP A 66 -1.87 4.39 5.40
CA TRP A 66 -2.50 3.07 5.62
C TRP A 66 -2.13 2.39 6.95
N CYS A 67 -0.86 2.46 7.38
CA CYS A 67 -0.45 1.85 8.65
C CYS A 67 -1.20 2.47 9.83
N ARG A 68 -1.41 3.79 9.82
CA ARG A 68 -2.10 4.48 10.91
C ARG A 68 -3.56 4.04 10.95
N GLU A 69 -4.24 4.06 9.81
CA GLU A 69 -5.66 3.69 9.78
C GLU A 69 -5.88 2.23 10.18
N LEU A 70 -5.03 1.31 9.72
CA LEU A 70 -5.06 -0.09 10.18
C LEU A 70 -4.84 -0.20 11.70
N MET A 71 -3.84 0.52 12.24
CA MET A 71 -3.59 0.54 13.68
C MET A 71 -4.79 1.04 14.48
N LEU A 72 -5.49 2.08 13.99
CA LEU A 72 -6.69 2.61 14.65
C LEU A 72 -7.84 1.59 14.65
N VAL A 73 -7.98 0.80 13.58
CA VAL A 73 -9.00 -0.26 13.51
C VAL A 73 -8.68 -1.41 14.49
N LEU A 74 -7.42 -1.82 14.59
CA LEU A 74 -7.01 -2.82 15.58
C LEU A 74 -7.22 -2.33 17.01
N ASP A 75 -6.85 -1.09 17.30
CA ASP A 75 -7.03 -0.46 18.61
C ASP A 75 -8.52 -0.38 18.99
N ALA A 76 -9.36 0.07 18.06
CA ALA A 76 -10.81 0.13 18.25
C ALA A 76 -11.46 -1.24 18.48
N ALA A 77 -10.90 -2.29 17.87
CA ALA A 77 -11.32 -3.67 18.10
C ALA A 77 -10.81 -4.25 19.43
N GLY A 78 -9.86 -3.60 20.11
CA GLY A 78 -9.22 -4.12 21.33
C GLY A 78 -8.11 -5.14 21.06
N CYS A 79 -7.60 -5.20 19.83
CA CYS A 79 -6.53 -6.10 19.42
C CYS A 79 -5.14 -5.55 19.79
N GLU A 80 -4.12 -6.42 19.80
CA GLU A 80 -2.73 -5.97 19.89
C GLU A 80 -2.35 -5.09 18.69
N VAL A 81 -1.86 -3.87 18.98
CA VAL A 81 -1.48 -2.89 17.95
C VAL A 81 0.01 -3.02 17.62
N PRO A 82 0.38 -3.50 16.41
CA PRO A 82 1.78 -3.63 16.01
C PRO A 82 2.44 -2.29 15.70
N SER A 83 3.77 -2.30 15.70
CA SER A 83 4.54 -1.19 15.15
C SER A 83 4.37 -1.08 13.61
N PRO A 84 4.51 0.13 13.02
CA PRO A 84 4.46 0.31 11.57
C PRO A 84 5.49 -0.52 10.79
N ARG A 85 6.62 -0.89 11.43
CA ARG A 85 7.64 -1.77 10.84
C ARG A 85 7.09 -3.18 10.63
N VAL A 86 6.39 -3.72 11.63
CA VAL A 86 5.77 -5.04 11.57
C VAL A 86 4.68 -5.07 10.50
N LEU A 87 3.83 -4.04 10.44
CA LEU A 87 2.80 -3.92 9.40
C LEU A 87 3.39 -3.96 7.98
N ARG A 88 4.42 -3.15 7.71
CA ARG A 88 5.09 -3.15 6.41
C ARG A 88 5.71 -4.49 6.07
N TRP A 89 6.29 -5.18 7.05
CA TRP A 89 6.83 -6.51 6.85
C TRP A 89 5.74 -7.52 6.48
N TYR A 90 4.62 -7.54 7.22
CA TYR A 90 3.50 -8.44 6.91
C TYR A 90 2.93 -8.18 5.52
N ARG A 91 2.71 -6.90 5.16
CA ARG A 91 2.27 -6.53 3.82
C ARG A 91 3.21 -7.06 2.74
N SER A 92 4.53 -6.90 2.91
CA SER A 92 5.54 -7.41 1.96
C SER A 92 5.46 -8.92 1.82
N ARG A 93 5.39 -9.65 2.94
CA ARG A 93 5.34 -11.11 2.92
C ARG A 93 4.06 -11.63 2.30
N ILE A 94 2.92 -11.03 2.63
CA ILE A 94 1.64 -11.39 2.03
C ILE A 94 1.64 -11.07 0.53
N SER A 95 2.26 -9.98 0.08
CA SER A 95 2.38 -9.67 -1.35
C SER A 95 3.35 -10.57 -2.12
N GLU A 96 4.28 -11.25 -1.44
CA GLU A 96 5.26 -12.14 -2.07
C GLU A 96 4.78 -13.59 -2.12
N ALA A 97 4.11 -14.04 -1.05
CA ALA A 97 3.65 -15.41 -0.91
C ALA A 97 2.39 -15.48 -0.02
N PRO A 98 1.21 -15.10 -0.55
CA PRO A 98 -0.05 -15.19 0.19
C PRO A 98 -0.32 -16.60 0.75
N ALA A 99 -0.03 -17.64 -0.05
CA ALA A 99 -0.24 -19.03 0.31
C ALA A 99 0.51 -19.46 1.60
N ALA A 100 1.63 -18.81 1.93
CA ALA A 100 2.39 -19.09 3.15
C ALA A 100 1.63 -18.76 4.45
N PHE A 101 0.50 -18.04 4.35
CA PHE A 101 -0.31 -17.64 5.49
C PHE A 101 -1.59 -18.46 5.66
N GLN A 102 -1.93 -19.38 4.77
CA GLN A 102 -3.16 -20.18 4.82
C GLN A 102 -3.29 -21.01 6.10
N ASN A 103 -2.16 -21.50 6.65
CA ASN A 103 -2.14 -22.24 7.92
C ASN A 103 -2.26 -21.36 9.16
N THR A 104 -2.41 -20.04 9.01
CA THR A 104 -2.62 -19.14 10.13
C THR A 104 -4.05 -19.33 10.65
N ALA A 105 -4.21 -19.44 11.98
CA ALA A 105 -5.55 -19.53 12.57
C ALA A 105 -6.41 -18.34 12.11
N ARG A 106 -7.64 -18.63 11.66
CA ARG A 106 -8.62 -17.65 11.13
C ARG A 106 -8.21 -16.98 9.81
N ALA A 107 -7.25 -17.55 9.07
CA ALA A 107 -6.89 -17.03 7.76
C ALA A 107 -8.08 -17.14 6.79
N PRO A 108 -8.40 -16.07 6.04
CA PRO A 108 -9.39 -16.14 4.96
C PRO A 108 -8.75 -16.84 3.75
N VAL A 109 -8.78 -18.17 3.74
CA VAL A 109 -8.06 -19.00 2.76
C VAL A 109 -8.45 -18.66 1.33
N GLU A 110 -9.74 -18.53 1.04
CA GLU A 110 -10.25 -18.21 -0.31
C GLU A 110 -9.72 -16.87 -0.83
N ILE A 111 -9.63 -15.85 0.04
CA ILE A 111 -9.07 -14.55 -0.32
C ILE A 111 -7.57 -14.68 -0.59
N LEU A 112 -6.83 -15.41 0.25
CA LEU A 112 -5.39 -15.62 0.07
C LEU A 112 -5.08 -16.40 -1.22
N GLU A 113 -5.93 -17.36 -1.61
CA GLU A 113 -5.82 -18.07 -2.88
C GLU A 113 -6.09 -17.15 -4.07
N ALA A 114 -7.12 -16.31 -4.00
CA ALA A 114 -7.40 -15.31 -5.03
C ALA A 114 -6.24 -14.31 -5.18
N MET A 115 -5.61 -13.91 -4.07
CA MET A 115 -4.41 -13.07 -4.06
C MET A 115 -3.25 -13.74 -4.80
N ASP A 116 -3.00 -15.02 -4.51
CA ASP A 116 -1.92 -15.79 -5.11
C ASP A 116 -2.10 -15.90 -6.64
N LEU A 117 -3.32 -16.19 -7.08
CA LEU A 117 -3.68 -16.23 -8.50
C LEU A 117 -3.50 -14.88 -9.21
N ALA A 118 -3.90 -13.78 -8.56
CA ALA A 118 -3.75 -12.44 -9.11
C ALA A 118 -2.27 -12.06 -9.32
N LEU A 119 -1.41 -12.44 -8.37
CA LEU A 119 0.03 -12.15 -8.44
C LEU A 119 0.74 -13.00 -9.49
N LEU A 120 0.33 -14.26 -9.69
CA LEU A 120 0.82 -15.10 -10.79
C LEU A 120 0.49 -14.52 -12.18
N GLY A 121 -0.70 -13.91 -12.33
CA GLY A 121 -1.13 -13.26 -13.57
C GLY A 121 -0.36 -11.98 -13.89
N ASP A 122 0.01 -11.21 -12.87
CA ASP A 122 0.84 -10.00 -13.02
C ASP A 122 2.26 -10.35 -13.53
N ASP A 123 2.85 -11.46 -13.07
CA ASP A 123 4.17 -11.91 -13.52
C ASP A 123 4.15 -12.44 -14.97
N ALA A 124 3.09 -13.15 -15.36
CA ALA A 124 2.91 -13.60 -16.75
C ALA A 124 2.85 -12.42 -17.73
N THR A 125 2.28 -11.29 -17.31
CA THR A 125 2.19 -10.06 -18.11
C THR A 125 3.48 -9.22 -18.05
N SER A 126 4.25 -9.33 -16.96
CA SER A 126 5.51 -8.61 -16.73
C SER A 126 6.67 -9.10 -17.61
N THR A 127 6.65 -10.38 -18.04
CA THR A 127 7.70 -10.97 -18.91
C THR A 127 7.74 -10.40 -20.34
N LEU A 128 6.78 -9.57 -20.74
CA LEU A 128 6.78 -8.84 -22.02
C LEU A 128 7.43 -7.44 -21.96
N ARG A 129 8.09 -7.06 -20.86
CA ARG A 129 8.97 -5.87 -20.89
C ARG A 129 10.30 -6.24 -21.56
N PRO A 130 10.63 -5.68 -22.75
CA PRO A 130 11.96 -5.85 -23.30
C PRO A 130 12.96 -5.26 -22.32
N THR A 131 13.88 -6.12 -21.86
CA THR A 131 15.01 -5.76 -21.03
C THR A 131 15.70 -4.56 -21.65
N GLY A 132 15.70 -3.45 -20.91
CA GLY A 132 16.07 -2.14 -21.41
C GLY A 132 17.36 -2.14 -22.22
N THR A 133 17.25 -1.67 -23.45
CA THR A 133 18.33 -0.96 -24.12
C THR A 133 18.87 0.09 -23.13
N ARG A 134 20.12 -0.08 -22.76
CA ARG A 134 20.88 0.81 -21.87
C ARG A 134 20.73 2.24 -22.37
N TRP A 135 20.03 3.08 -21.61
CA TRP A 135 19.94 4.51 -21.86
C TRP A 135 21.35 5.09 -21.78
N SER A 136 21.87 5.60 -22.90
CA SER A 136 23.16 6.27 -23.01
C SER A 136 22.89 7.77 -23.08
N PRO A 137 23.43 8.60 -22.17
CA PRO A 137 23.23 10.04 -22.26
C PRO A 137 24.01 10.59 -23.44
N ALA A 138 23.32 11.34 -24.30
CA ALA A 138 23.88 12.02 -25.46
C ALA A 138 25.04 12.93 -25.04
N ALA A 139 26.17 12.81 -25.75
CA ALA A 139 27.26 13.76 -25.66
C ALA A 139 26.83 15.12 -26.24
N PRO A 140 27.24 16.25 -25.65
CA PRO A 140 26.89 17.57 -26.14
C PRO A 140 27.64 17.87 -27.44
N GLY A 141 26.88 18.18 -28.50
CA GLY A 141 27.43 18.69 -29.75
C GLY A 141 28.07 20.05 -29.53
N SER A 142 29.41 20.08 -29.49
CA SER A 142 30.22 21.27 -29.78
C SER A 142 30.13 21.58 -31.28
N GLY A 143 30.07 22.87 -31.59
CA GLY A 143 29.70 23.40 -32.89
C GLY A 143 30.82 23.45 -33.95
N MET A 144 30.59 24.40 -34.88
CA MET A 144 31.32 24.77 -36.11
C MET A 144 30.90 23.98 -37.36
N LEU A 145 30.20 24.60 -38.33
CA LEU A 145 30.73 25.49 -39.40
C LEU A 145 31.87 24.77 -40.14
N VAL A 146 31.82 24.57 -41.45
CA VAL A 146 31.98 25.59 -42.50
C VAL A 146 31.49 25.02 -43.84
N GLU A 147 30.91 25.91 -44.65
CA GLU A 147 30.70 25.95 -46.12
C GLU A 147 30.77 24.67 -46.98
#